data_AF-A0A3D1R8W6-F1
#
_entry.id   AF-A0A3D1R8W6-F1
#
_cell.length_a   1.000
_cell.length_b   1.000
_cell.length_c   1.000
_cell.angle_alpha   90.00
_cell.angle_beta   90.00
_cell.angle_gamma   90.00
#
_symmetry.space_group_name_H-M   'P 1'
#
loop_
_entity.id
_entity.type
_entity.pdbx_description
1 polymer ?
#
loop_
_entity_poly.entity_id
_entity_poly.type
_entity_poly.pdbx_seq_one_letter_code
_entity_poly.pdbx_strand_id
1 'polypeptide(L)'
;MSEPNKAQVIKILHRGTEFRWTPQAGFITPSGMSAPTALRPLLEALLEPVLAAEDDSITDKAELTERAGQARRQRQYTRAEKLARKVLLADAKYAAAGAVFAGVLRDRNRPEAALSICDKFPRDECADLEVERAGAAADLHRWPDALKAAQTALALLAREGRDSKELSRLVELIEAKKAD
;
A
#
# COMPACT_ATOMS: atom_id res chain seq x y z
N MET A 1 12.51 8.25 18.25
CA MET A 1 12.80 6.82 18.10
C MET A 1 11.49 6.09 18.39
N SER A 2 10.74 5.73 17.37
CA SER A 2 9.50 4.97 17.54
C SER A 2 9.88 3.52 17.82
N GLU A 3 9.35 2.94 18.90
CA GLU A 3 9.52 1.51 19.18
C GLU A 3 9.12 0.69 17.93
N PRO A 4 9.83 -0.40 17.60
CA PRO A 4 9.38 -1.31 16.56
C PRO A 4 8.00 -1.80 16.97
N ASN A 5 7.00 -1.36 16.21
CA ASN A 5 5.59 -1.68 16.36
C ASN A 5 5.45 -3.15 16.77
N LYS A 6 5.08 -3.42 18.04
CA LYS A 6 4.94 -4.79 18.55
C LYS A 6 4.11 -5.56 17.55
N ALA A 7 4.73 -6.54 16.87
CA ALA A 7 4.07 -7.26 15.79
C ALA A 7 2.72 -7.74 16.30
N GLN A 8 1.65 -7.18 15.75
CA GLN A 8 0.31 -7.47 16.20
C GLN A 8 0.04 -8.95 15.93
N VAL A 9 -0.18 -9.72 16.99
CA VAL A 9 -0.48 -11.16 16.88
C VAL A 9 -1.95 -11.37 17.19
N ILE A 10 -2.75 -11.68 16.17
CA ILE A 10 -4.16 -12.04 16.33
C ILE A 10 -4.24 -13.57 16.43
N LYS A 11 -4.90 -14.07 17.48
CA LYS A 11 -5.09 -15.51 17.70
C LYS A 11 -6.47 -15.92 17.21
N ILE A 12 -6.53 -16.95 16.37
CA ILE A 12 -7.76 -17.55 15.86
C ILE A 12 -7.76 -19.03 16.23
N LEU A 13 -8.78 -19.46 16.96
CA LEU A 13 -8.97 -20.87 17.31
C LEU A 13 -9.91 -21.52 16.29
N HIS A 14 -9.46 -22.58 15.63
CA HIS A 14 -10.31 -23.36 14.72
C HIS A 14 -10.12 -24.86 14.95
N ARG A 15 -11.21 -25.56 15.31
CA ARG A 15 -11.24 -27.01 15.57
C ARG A 15 -10.14 -27.51 16.52
N GLY A 16 -9.88 -26.75 17.59
CA GLY A 16 -8.86 -27.08 18.59
C GLY A 16 -7.42 -26.69 18.21
N THR A 17 -7.20 -26.14 17.01
CA THR A 17 -5.90 -25.62 16.57
C THR A 17 -5.87 -24.10 16.69
N GLU A 18 -4.87 -23.57 17.41
CA GLU A 18 -4.57 -22.14 17.41
C GLU A 18 -3.82 -21.77 16.12
N PHE A 19 -4.27 -20.71 15.46
CA PHE A 19 -3.54 -20.02 14.41
C PHE A 19 -3.22 -18.61 14.89
N ARG A 20 -1.99 -18.16 14.63
CA ARG A 20 -1.51 -16.82 14.91
C ARG A 20 -1.39 -16.09 13.58
N TRP A 21 -2.02 -14.94 13.48
CA TRP A 21 -1.89 -14.06 12.36
C TRP A 21 -0.99 -12.87 12.72
N THR A 22 -0.05 -12.55 11.84
CA THR A 22 0.67 -11.27 11.89
C THR A 22 0.62 -10.58 10.54
N PRO A 23 0.75 -9.24 10.50
CA PRO A 23 0.79 -8.52 9.23
C PRO A 23 1.94 -8.94 8.30
N GLN A 24 3.04 -9.46 8.85
CA GLN A 24 4.24 -9.81 8.12
C GLN A 24 4.24 -11.27 7.62
N ALA A 25 3.71 -12.19 8.42
CA ALA A 25 3.80 -13.63 8.15
C ALA A 25 2.47 -14.27 7.71
N GLY A 26 1.35 -13.56 7.85
CA GLY A 26 0.02 -14.17 7.68
C GLY A 26 -0.25 -15.21 8.76
N PHE A 27 -1.00 -16.27 8.42
CA PHE A 27 -1.39 -17.32 9.37
C PHE A 27 -0.29 -18.38 9.57
N ILE A 28 0.17 -18.51 10.81
CA ILE A 28 1.11 -19.54 11.26
C ILE A 28 0.55 -20.29 12.47
N THR A 29 0.95 -21.54 12.68
CA THR A 29 0.69 -22.28 13.92
C THR A 29 1.64 -21.81 15.03
N PRO A 30 1.40 -22.17 16.31
CA PRO A 30 2.35 -21.93 17.40
C PRO A 30 3.74 -22.53 17.15
N SER A 31 3.82 -23.60 16.36
CA SER A 31 5.08 -24.23 15.93
C SER A 31 5.77 -23.52 14.76
N GLY A 32 5.20 -22.42 14.24
CA GLY A 32 5.76 -21.63 13.14
C GLY A 32 5.45 -22.17 11.75
N MET A 33 4.59 -23.18 11.61
CA MET A 33 4.21 -23.71 10.30
C MET A 33 3.10 -22.85 9.68
N SER A 34 3.20 -22.58 8.38
CA SER A 34 2.12 -21.88 7.65
C SER A 34 0.81 -22.65 7.73
N ALA A 35 -0.30 -21.92 7.86
CA ALA A 35 -1.62 -22.54 7.83
C ALA A 35 -1.87 -23.25 6.48
N PRO A 36 -2.55 -24.42 6.48
CA PRO A 36 -2.91 -25.11 5.25
C PRO A 36 -3.68 -24.20 4.28
N THR A 37 -3.31 -24.21 3.00
CA THR A 37 -3.93 -23.36 1.97
C THR A 37 -5.45 -23.50 1.92
N ALA A 38 -5.97 -24.72 2.12
CA ALA A 38 -7.41 -24.99 2.14
C ALA A 38 -8.16 -24.28 3.29
N LEU A 39 -7.48 -23.97 4.40
CA LEU A 39 -8.08 -23.25 5.54
C LEU A 39 -7.99 -21.74 5.40
N ARG A 40 -7.18 -21.22 4.47
CA ARG A 40 -6.93 -19.78 4.34
C ARG A 40 -8.23 -18.96 4.18
N PRO A 41 -9.18 -19.31 3.28
CA PRO A 41 -10.41 -18.54 3.15
C PRO A 41 -11.22 -18.45 4.44
N LEU A 42 -11.25 -19.53 5.22
CA LEU A 42 -11.95 -19.57 6.50
C LEU A 42 -11.24 -18.72 7.56
N LEU A 43 -9.92 -18.84 7.67
CA LEU A 43 -9.14 -18.05 8.62
C LEU A 43 -9.21 -16.55 8.30
N GLU A 44 -9.22 -16.20 7.00
CA GLU A 44 -9.44 -14.83 6.54
C GLU A 44 -10.82 -14.31 6.94
N ALA A 45 -11.88 -15.10 6.75
CA ALA A 45 -13.23 -14.72 7.17
C ALA A 45 -13.36 -14.52 8.70
N LEU A 46 -12.62 -15.29 9.50
CA LEU A 46 -12.58 -15.12 10.96
C LEU A 46 -11.75 -13.90 11.38
N LEU A 47 -10.72 -13.56 10.62
CA LEU A 47 -9.83 -12.43 10.88
C LEU A 47 -10.48 -11.09 10.53
N GLU A 48 -11.25 -11.05 9.44
CA GLU A 48 -11.85 -9.83 8.89
C GLU A 48 -12.61 -8.97 9.92
N PRO A 49 -13.56 -9.50 10.74
CA PRO A 49 -14.26 -8.69 11.73
C PRO A 49 -13.35 -8.19 12.86
N VAL A 50 -12.31 -8.95 13.22
CA VAL A 50 -11.34 -8.55 14.25
C VAL A 50 -10.53 -7.34 13.76
N LEU A 51 -9.99 -7.43 12.55
CA LEU A 51 -9.26 -6.32 11.93
C LEU A 51 -10.16 -5.10 11.73
N ALA A 52 -11.40 -5.29 11.30
CA ALA A 52 -12.34 -4.19 11.09
C ALA A 52 -12.64 -3.43 12.40
N ALA A 53 -12.87 -4.15 13.50
CA ALA A 53 -13.13 -3.53 14.79
C ALA A 53 -11.92 -2.73 15.31
N GLU A 54 -10.72 -3.27 15.16
CA GLU A 54 -9.48 -2.56 15.54
C GLU A 54 -9.28 -1.32 14.68
N ASP A 55 -9.41 -1.45 13.36
CA ASP A 55 -9.27 -0.35 12.42
C ASP A 55 -10.26 0.80 12.67
N ASP A 56 -11.49 0.45 13.07
CA ASP A 56 -12.50 1.43 13.40
C ASP A 56 -12.14 2.21 14.68
N SER A 57 -11.43 1.58 15.63
CA SER A 57 -10.97 2.22 16.88
C SER A 57 -9.75 3.15 16.73
N ILE A 58 -8.99 3.05 15.64
CA ILE A 58 -7.83 3.90 15.42
C ILE A 58 -8.25 5.28 14.92
N THR A 59 -7.73 6.30 15.59
CA THR A 59 -7.93 7.71 15.26
C THR A 59 -6.68 8.37 14.66
N ASP A 60 -5.49 7.81 14.92
CA ASP A 60 -4.24 8.38 14.39
C ASP A 60 -4.12 8.13 12.88
N LYS A 61 -3.87 9.20 12.13
CA LYS A 61 -3.81 9.15 10.67
C LYS A 61 -2.58 8.43 10.14
N ALA A 62 -1.44 8.51 10.83
CA ALA A 62 -0.23 7.83 10.42
C ALA A 62 -0.37 6.33 10.63
N GLU A 63 -0.94 5.91 11.76
CA GLU A 63 -1.24 4.51 12.06
C GLU A 63 -2.25 3.91 11.06
N LEU A 64 -3.36 4.62 10.77
CA LEU A 64 -4.31 4.18 9.75
C LEU A 64 -3.67 4.04 8.37
N THR A 65 -2.79 4.96 8.00
CA THR A 65 -2.09 4.93 6.71
C THR A 65 -1.11 3.76 6.63
N GLU A 66 -0.37 3.48 7.69
CA GLU A 66 0.52 2.31 7.76
C GLU A 66 -0.29 1.01 7.68
N ARG A 67 -1.41 0.91 8.39
CA ARG A 67 -2.32 -0.25 8.27
C ARG A 67 -2.90 -0.39 6.87
N ALA A 68 -3.24 0.72 6.20
CA ALA A 68 -3.69 0.70 4.81
C ALA A 68 -2.60 0.14 3.89
N GLY A 69 -1.35 0.58 4.06
CA GLY A 69 -0.20 0.06 3.32
C GLY A 69 0.04 -1.43 3.56
N GLN A 70 -0.09 -1.90 4.80
CA GLN A 70 0.00 -3.33 5.14
C GLN A 70 -1.11 -4.15 4.49
N ALA A 71 -2.36 -3.68 4.57
CA ALA A 71 -3.50 -4.31 3.93
C ALA A 71 -3.30 -4.41 2.41
N ARG A 72 -2.76 -3.37 1.76
CA ARG A 72 -2.40 -3.39 0.33
C ARG A 72 -1.36 -4.46 0.02
N ARG A 73 -0.25 -4.53 0.79
CA ARG A 73 0.80 -5.57 0.61
C ARG A 73 0.25 -6.99 0.75
N GLN A 74 -0.78 -7.17 1.56
CA GLN A 74 -1.49 -8.44 1.75
C GLN A 74 -2.62 -8.68 0.72
N ARG A 75 -2.78 -7.80 -0.26
CA ARG A 75 -3.85 -7.83 -1.28
C ARG A 75 -5.26 -7.71 -0.72
N GLN A 76 -5.41 -7.21 0.51
CA GLN A 76 -6.69 -6.87 1.13
C GLN A 76 -7.17 -5.50 0.62
N TYR A 77 -7.32 -5.37 -0.71
CA TYR A 77 -7.49 -4.08 -1.36
C TYR A 77 -8.74 -3.30 -0.89
N THR A 78 -9.85 -3.99 -0.62
CA THR A 78 -11.07 -3.36 -0.07
C THR A 78 -10.81 -2.71 1.28
N ARG A 79 -10.09 -3.41 2.18
CA ARG A 79 -9.71 -2.89 3.49
C ARG A 79 -8.72 -1.73 3.37
N ALA A 80 -7.68 -1.90 2.56
CA ALA A 80 -6.70 -0.84 2.29
C ALA A 80 -7.35 0.45 1.78
N GLU A 81 -8.29 0.33 0.84
CA GLU A 81 -9.07 1.45 0.32
C GLU A 81 -9.94 2.10 1.41
N LYS A 82 -10.66 1.32 2.23
CA LYS A 82 -11.46 1.84 3.36
C LYS A 82 -10.61 2.69 4.30
N LEU A 83 -9.43 2.19 4.68
CA LEU A 83 -8.52 2.87 5.61
C LEU A 83 -7.94 4.15 5.02
N ALA A 84 -7.40 4.09 3.81
CA ALA A 84 -6.85 5.27 3.14
C ALA A 84 -7.92 6.35 2.93
N ARG A 85 -9.16 5.96 2.57
CA ARG A 85 -10.30 6.88 2.47
C ARG A 85 -10.68 7.49 3.81
N LYS A 86 -10.68 6.72 4.91
CA LYS A 86 -10.95 7.24 6.27
C LYS A 86 -9.98 8.38 6.61
N VAL A 87 -8.70 8.20 6.30
CA VAL A 87 -7.68 9.25 6.49
C VAL A 87 -7.95 10.47 5.61
N LEU A 88 -8.20 10.26 4.31
CA LEU A 88 -8.42 11.36 3.36
C LEU A 88 -9.73 12.14 3.61
N LEU A 89 -10.73 11.52 4.24
CA LEU A 89 -11.94 12.22 4.68
C LEU A 89 -11.65 13.15 5.88
N ALA A 90 -10.75 12.74 6.78
CA ALA A 90 -10.36 13.56 7.93
C ALA A 90 -9.31 14.62 7.56
N ASP A 91 -8.39 14.30 6.66
CA ASP A 91 -7.31 15.17 6.18
C ASP A 91 -7.05 14.91 4.69
N ALA A 92 -7.74 15.69 3.85
CA ALA A 92 -7.65 15.56 2.39
C ALA A 92 -6.25 15.86 1.82
N LYS A 93 -5.36 16.48 2.61
CA LYS A 93 -3.98 16.82 2.20
C LYS A 93 -2.96 15.81 2.70
N TYR A 94 -3.37 14.72 3.33
CA TYR A 94 -2.45 13.70 3.82
C TYR A 94 -1.91 12.82 2.67
N ALA A 95 -0.86 13.31 2.01
CA ALA A 95 -0.31 12.73 0.78
C ALA A 95 0.06 11.24 0.89
N ALA A 96 0.54 10.78 2.05
CA ALA A 96 0.87 9.36 2.28
C ALA A 96 -0.36 8.45 2.14
N ALA A 97 -1.54 8.87 2.63
CA ALA A 97 -2.79 8.13 2.42
C ALA A 97 -3.24 8.19 0.95
N GLY A 98 -3.01 9.32 0.29
CA GLY A 98 -3.19 9.46 -1.16
C GLY A 98 -2.38 8.44 -1.95
N ALA A 99 -1.10 8.25 -1.59
CA ALA A 99 -0.21 7.30 -2.24
C ALA A 99 -0.72 5.87 -2.06
N VAL A 100 -1.09 5.47 -0.83
CA VAL A 100 -1.67 4.14 -0.60
C VAL A 100 -2.95 3.94 -1.42
N PHE A 101 -3.85 4.93 -1.46
CA PHE A 101 -5.09 4.81 -2.20
C PHE A 101 -4.87 4.72 -3.72
N ALA A 102 -4.02 5.57 -4.28
CA ALA A 102 -3.66 5.51 -5.71
C ALA A 102 -3.04 4.15 -6.06
N GLY A 103 -2.15 3.66 -5.21
CA GLY A 103 -1.54 2.35 -5.39
C GLY A 103 -2.53 1.19 -5.33
N VAL A 104 -3.52 1.23 -4.42
CA VAL A 104 -4.61 0.24 -4.40
C VAL A 104 -5.42 0.27 -5.71
N LEU A 105 -5.66 1.45 -6.28
CA LEU A 105 -6.38 1.58 -7.55
C LEU A 105 -5.55 1.02 -8.72
N ARG A 106 -4.24 1.28 -8.76
CA ARG A 106 -3.30 0.68 -9.72
C ARG A 106 -3.29 -0.85 -9.62
N ASP A 107 -3.12 -1.40 -8.42
CA ASP A 107 -3.10 -2.86 -8.19
C ASP A 107 -4.41 -3.55 -8.62
N ARG A 108 -5.51 -2.79 -8.70
CA ARG A 108 -6.83 -3.22 -9.19
C ARG A 108 -7.08 -2.89 -10.67
N ASN A 109 -6.04 -2.54 -11.43
CA ASN A 109 -6.12 -2.18 -12.84
C ASN A 109 -7.07 -0.99 -13.13
N ARG A 110 -6.99 0.06 -12.28
CA ARG A 110 -7.74 1.32 -12.44
C ARG A 110 -6.81 2.53 -12.50
N PRO A 111 -5.89 2.59 -13.49
CA PRO A 111 -4.85 3.61 -13.52
C PRO A 111 -5.39 5.03 -13.74
N GLU A 112 -6.50 5.25 -14.45
CA GLU A 112 -7.11 6.59 -14.57
C GLU A 112 -7.62 7.10 -13.22
N ALA A 113 -8.23 6.22 -12.42
CA ALA A 113 -8.70 6.57 -11.09
C ALA A 113 -7.52 6.83 -10.15
N ALA A 114 -6.44 6.05 -10.24
CA ALA A 114 -5.22 6.27 -9.49
C ALA A 114 -4.61 7.65 -9.80
N LEU A 115 -4.50 7.99 -11.09
CA LEU A 115 -3.98 9.28 -11.51
C LEU A 115 -4.85 10.45 -11.01
N SER A 116 -6.19 10.30 -11.04
CA SER A 116 -7.11 11.29 -10.48
C SER A 116 -6.95 11.48 -8.97
N ILE A 117 -6.55 10.45 -8.20
CA ILE A 117 -6.18 10.62 -6.79
C ILE A 117 -4.88 11.41 -6.67
N CYS A 118 -3.84 11.03 -7.43
CA CYS A 118 -2.57 11.72 -7.39
C CYS A 118 -2.70 13.21 -7.76
N ASP A 119 -3.51 13.56 -8.76
CA ASP A 119 -3.67 14.94 -9.23
C ASP A 119 -4.34 15.90 -8.23
N LYS A 120 -4.88 15.38 -7.12
CA LYS A 120 -5.42 16.19 -6.02
C LYS A 120 -4.33 16.80 -5.14
N PHE A 121 -3.10 16.31 -5.24
CA PHE A 121 -1.99 16.74 -4.41
C PHE A 121 -0.98 17.52 -5.24
N PRO A 122 -0.33 18.54 -4.64
CA PRO A 122 0.83 19.19 -5.22
C PRO A 122 1.89 18.20 -5.70
N ARG A 123 2.62 18.61 -6.73
CA ARG A 123 3.86 17.93 -7.11
C ARG A 123 4.92 18.16 -6.03
N ASP A 124 5.88 17.25 -5.98
CA ASP A 124 7.06 17.36 -5.12
C ASP A 124 6.79 17.28 -3.60
N GLU A 125 5.56 16.91 -3.18
CA GLU A 125 5.17 16.85 -1.76
C GLU A 125 5.54 15.51 -1.10
N CYS A 126 5.37 14.39 -1.82
CA CYS A 126 5.53 13.04 -1.30
C CYS A 126 6.13 12.13 -2.36
N ALA A 127 7.27 11.52 -2.06
CA ALA A 127 7.96 10.60 -2.96
C ALA A 127 7.07 9.43 -3.39
N ASP A 128 6.40 8.79 -2.43
CA ASP A 128 5.56 7.61 -2.69
C ASP A 128 4.35 7.95 -3.58
N LEU A 129 3.80 9.16 -3.47
CA LEU A 129 2.71 9.60 -4.34
C LEU A 129 3.17 9.80 -5.79
N GLU A 130 4.38 10.33 -5.97
CA GLU A 130 4.98 10.51 -7.30
C GLU A 130 5.34 9.16 -7.93
N VAL A 131 5.74 8.15 -7.14
CA VAL A 131 5.90 6.77 -7.60
C VAL A 131 4.59 6.23 -8.17
N GLU A 132 3.49 6.36 -7.42
CA GLU A 132 2.18 5.87 -7.90
C GLU A 132 1.68 6.66 -9.11
N ARG A 133 1.98 7.95 -9.17
CA ARG A 133 1.65 8.77 -10.33
C ARG A 133 2.44 8.36 -11.58
N ALA A 134 3.74 8.09 -11.44
CA ALA A 134 4.60 7.61 -12.52
C ALA A 134 4.11 6.26 -13.05
N GLY A 135 3.80 5.35 -12.14
CA GLY A 135 3.21 4.07 -12.47
C GLY A 135 1.89 4.25 -13.23
N ALA A 136 0.94 5.03 -12.70
CA ALA A 136 -0.39 5.15 -13.28
C ALA A 136 -0.33 5.74 -14.69
N ALA A 137 0.55 6.72 -14.91
CA ALA A 137 0.81 7.26 -16.23
C ALA A 137 1.45 6.22 -17.17
N ALA A 138 2.36 5.38 -16.68
CA ALA A 138 2.97 4.31 -17.46
C ALA A 138 1.97 3.22 -17.87
N ASP A 139 1.06 2.81 -16.97
CA ASP A 139 -0.02 1.86 -17.28
C ASP A 139 -0.94 2.40 -18.38
N LEU A 140 -1.09 3.73 -18.47
CA LEU A 140 -1.87 4.43 -19.51
C LEU A 140 -1.06 4.77 -20.76
N HIS A 141 0.20 4.33 -20.84
CA HIS A 141 1.13 4.67 -21.92
C HIS A 141 1.34 6.18 -22.12
N ARG A 142 1.14 6.99 -21.07
CA ARG A 142 1.43 8.43 -21.05
C ARG A 142 2.89 8.65 -20.71
N TRP A 143 3.77 8.21 -21.60
CA TRP A 143 5.21 8.14 -21.37
C TRP A 143 5.88 9.45 -20.94
N PRO A 144 5.54 10.63 -21.51
CA PRO A 144 6.10 11.90 -21.03
C PRO A 144 5.75 12.20 -19.56
N ASP A 145 4.50 11.97 -19.18
CA ASP A 145 4.01 12.21 -17.82
C ASP A 145 4.61 11.22 -16.83
N ALA A 146 4.71 9.95 -17.23
CA ALA A 146 5.33 8.88 -16.45
C ALA A 146 6.80 9.19 -16.16
N LEU A 147 7.56 9.62 -17.17
CA LEU A 147 8.97 10.00 -17.02
C LEU A 147 9.12 11.16 -16.05
N LYS A 148 8.32 12.22 -16.22
CA LYS A 148 8.37 13.41 -15.36
C LYS A 148 8.11 13.03 -13.90
N ALA A 149 7.05 12.26 -13.63
CA ALA A 149 6.72 11.82 -12.28
C ALA A 149 7.81 10.89 -11.70
N ALA A 150 8.40 9.99 -12.51
CA ALA A 150 9.46 9.11 -12.06
C ALA A 150 10.74 9.87 -11.67
N GLN A 151 11.13 10.86 -12.47
CA GLN A 151 12.29 11.73 -12.16
C GLN A 151 12.05 12.54 -10.89
N THR A 152 10.85 13.10 -10.72
CA THR A 152 10.47 13.77 -9.47
C THR A 152 10.56 12.82 -8.28
N ALA A 153 9.97 11.62 -8.37
CA ALA A 153 10.01 10.64 -7.29
C ALA A 153 11.46 10.25 -6.92
N LEU A 154 12.34 10.03 -7.90
CA LEU A 154 13.76 9.75 -7.65
C LEU A 154 14.45 10.90 -6.90
N ALA A 155 14.18 12.16 -7.29
CA ALA A 155 14.76 13.32 -6.62
C ALA A 155 14.29 13.45 -5.16
N LEU A 156 13.01 13.18 -4.89
CA LEU A 156 12.47 13.17 -3.52
C LEU A 156 13.04 12.03 -2.68
N LEU A 157 13.09 10.81 -3.22
CA LEU A 157 13.67 9.66 -2.53
C LEU A 157 15.14 9.93 -2.16
N ALA A 158 15.93 10.48 -3.07
CA ALA A 158 17.32 10.82 -2.80
C ALA A 158 17.47 11.84 -1.66
N ARG A 159 16.59 12.85 -1.58
CA ARG A 159 16.55 13.82 -0.47
C ARG A 159 16.21 13.16 0.87
N GLU A 160 15.42 12.10 0.84
CA GLU A 160 15.06 11.27 2.01
C GLU A 160 16.13 10.21 2.34
N GLY A 161 17.22 10.12 1.56
CA GLY A 161 18.25 9.09 1.71
C GLY A 161 17.80 7.69 1.29
N ARG A 162 16.76 7.60 0.44
CA ARG A 162 16.20 6.38 -0.13
C ARG A 162 16.58 6.24 -1.60
N ASP A 163 16.62 5.01 -2.10
CA ASP A 163 16.74 4.71 -3.52
C ASP A 163 15.57 3.85 -4.02
N SER A 164 15.40 3.76 -5.35
CA SER A 164 14.43 2.85 -5.96
C SER A 164 14.94 2.34 -7.31
N LYS A 165 15.47 1.11 -7.30
CA LYS A 165 15.93 0.43 -8.52
C LYS A 165 14.81 0.20 -9.53
N GLU A 166 13.59 -0.04 -9.03
CA GLU A 166 12.40 -0.24 -9.86
C GLU A 166 12.06 1.03 -10.64
N LEU A 167 12.14 2.18 -9.96
CA LEU A 167 11.88 3.47 -10.58
C LEU A 167 12.97 3.87 -11.57
N SER A 168 14.24 3.59 -11.26
CA SER A 168 15.35 3.76 -12.21
C SER A 168 15.14 2.93 -13.48
N ARG A 169 14.76 1.65 -13.35
CA ARG A 169 14.44 0.79 -14.49
C ARG A 169 13.25 1.30 -15.30
N LEU A 170 12.23 1.86 -14.64
CA LEU A 170 11.10 2.47 -15.33
C LEU A 170 11.53 3.66 -16.19
N VAL A 171 12.42 4.52 -15.67
CA VAL A 171 12.99 5.63 -16.43
C VAL A 171 13.73 5.13 -17.66
N GLU A 172 14.64 4.16 -17.50
CA GLU A 172 15.39 3.56 -18.62
C GLU A 172 14.46 2.97 -19.70
N LEU A 173 13.41 2.25 -19.27
CA LEU A 173 12.42 1.67 -20.18
C LEU A 173 11.67 2.74 -20.99
N ILE A 174 11.25 3.82 -20.33
CA ILE A 174 10.52 4.91 -20.98
C ILE A 174 11.42 5.65 -21.97
N GLU A 175 12.68 5.87 -21.61
CA GLU A 175 13.64 6.54 -22.49
C GLU A 175 13.95 5.68 -23.74
N ALA A 176 14.10 4.37 -23.58
CA ALA A 176 14.24 3.45 -24.72
C ALA A 176 13.02 3.51 -25.65
N LYS A 177 11.80 3.59 -25.10
CA LYS A 177 10.56 3.70 -25.88
C LYS A 177 10.37 5.02 -26.63
N LYS A 178 11.13 6.06 -26.28
CA LYS A 178 11.12 7.35 -27.01
C LYS A 178 12.13 7.40 -28.16
N ALA A 179 13.07 6.45 -28.22
CA ALA A 179 14.10 6.38 -29.24
C ALA A 179 13.69 5.53 -30.46
N ASP A 180 12.60 4.76 -30.35
CA ASP A 180 11.94 3.99 -31.42
C ASP A 180 10.85 4.84 -32.13
#